data_AF-A0A2I1H541-F1
#
_entry.id   AF-A0A2I1H541-F1
#
_cell.length_a   1.000
_cell.length_b   1.000
_cell.length_c   1.000
_cell.angle_alpha   90.00
_cell.angle_beta   90.00
_cell.angle_gamma   90.00
#
_symmetry.space_group_name_H-M   'P 1'
#
loop_
_entity.id
_entity.type
_entity.pdbx_description
1 polymer ?
#
loop_
_entity_poly.entity_id
_entity_poly.type
_entity_poly.pdbx_seq_one_letter_code
_entity_poly.pdbx_strand_id
1 'polypeptide(L)'
;MNEYLSEEIPFNGIPHDEYLAIQICKGLRPKIFEGTPKLFADLIMKCWDAKAENRPTSKELYEILIKWNEEKKKRNSEIYSQLKEYDKINKNKLESGSSNNKSENNKPHPQAIYTSRLLNFRQLPEPSSQLYSDATPSVSANPISECLDVQLSESDLIEIEQDENNIIDDLN
;
A
#
# COMPACT_ATOMS: atom_id res chain seq x y z
N MET A 1 7.46 3.79 -4.93
CA MET A 1 7.50 5.14 -5.56
C MET A 1 7.03 6.21 -4.59
N ASN A 2 5.81 6.12 -4.02
CA ASN A 2 5.31 7.13 -3.07
C ASN A 2 6.26 7.33 -1.87
N GLU A 3 6.62 6.26 -1.16
CA GLU A 3 7.56 6.31 -0.02
C GLU A 3 8.89 6.99 -0.36
N TYR A 4 9.44 6.71 -1.54
CA TYR A 4 10.70 7.31 -1.99
C TYR A 4 10.58 8.83 -2.23
N LEU A 5 9.43 9.29 -2.71
CA LEU A 5 9.19 10.70 -2.99
C LEU A 5 8.78 11.49 -1.74
N SER A 6 8.01 10.87 -0.84
CA SER A 6 7.54 11.51 0.39
C SER A 6 8.58 11.44 1.53
N GLU A 7 9.48 10.45 1.49
CA GLU A 7 10.30 10.02 2.62
C GLU A 7 9.45 9.61 3.82
N GLU A 8 8.24 9.11 3.56
CA GLU A 8 7.27 8.70 4.57
C GLU A 8 6.87 7.24 4.36
N ILE A 9 7.03 6.46 5.42
CA ILE A 9 6.66 5.04 5.43
C ILE A 9 5.13 4.94 5.30
N PRO A 10 4.60 4.12 4.37
CA PRO A 10 3.16 3.97 4.19
C PRO A 10 2.51 3.41 5.46
N PHE A 11 1.38 4.00 5.84
CA PHE A 11 0.61 3.62 7.04
C PHE A 11 1.42 3.62 8.35
N ASN A 12 2.44 4.49 8.44
CA ASN A 12 3.23 4.64 9.65
C ASN A 12 2.34 4.98 10.87
N GLY A 13 2.70 4.43 12.03
CA GLY A 13 1.98 4.64 13.28
C GLY A 13 0.67 3.86 13.44
N ILE A 14 0.30 3.00 12.48
CA ILE A 14 -0.94 2.20 12.50
C ILE A 14 -0.57 0.69 12.56
N PRO A 15 -1.31 -0.15 13.31
CA PRO A 15 -1.13 -1.60 13.27
C PRO A 15 -1.42 -2.16 11.86
N HIS A 16 -0.66 -3.18 11.44
CA HIS A 16 -0.92 -3.89 10.19
C HIS A 16 -1.85 -5.08 10.44
N ASP A 17 -3.09 -4.79 10.82
CA ASP A 17 -4.11 -5.77 11.15
C ASP A 17 -5.16 -5.93 10.03
N GLU A 18 -6.17 -6.76 10.29
CA GLU A 18 -7.29 -6.98 9.36
C GLU A 18 -8.10 -5.71 9.11
N TYR A 19 -8.20 -4.83 10.11
CA TYR A 19 -8.90 -3.56 9.96
C TYR A 19 -8.22 -2.67 8.91
N LEU A 20 -6.89 -2.52 8.96
CA LEU A 20 -6.15 -1.80 7.94
C LEU A 20 -6.33 -2.43 6.55
N ALA A 21 -6.31 -3.76 6.46
CA ALA A 21 -6.54 -4.46 5.19
C ALA A 21 -7.93 -4.16 4.59
N ILE A 22 -8.98 -4.16 5.42
CA ILE A 22 -10.35 -3.78 5.02
C ILE A 22 -10.39 -2.33 4.52
N GLN A 23 -9.75 -1.38 5.21
CA GLN A 23 -9.71 0.02 4.78
C GLN A 23 -8.99 0.17 3.43
N ILE A 24 -7.89 -0.56 3.21
CA ILE A 24 -7.19 -0.58 1.92
C ILE A 24 -8.10 -1.11 0.81
N CYS A 25 -8.83 -2.20 1.04
CA CYS A 25 -9.82 -2.70 0.08
C CYS A 25 -10.91 -1.67 -0.21
N LYS A 26 -11.36 -0.91 0.80
CA LYS A 26 -12.36 0.15 0.61
C LYS A 26 -11.83 1.38 -0.11
N GLY A 27 -10.53 1.54 -0.28
CA GLY A 27 -9.93 2.64 -1.05
C GLY A 27 -8.93 3.49 -0.28
N LEU A 28 -8.63 3.17 0.99
CA LEU A 28 -7.59 3.88 1.74
C LEU A 28 -6.23 3.71 1.03
N ARG A 29 -5.54 4.82 0.79
CA ARG A 29 -4.20 4.87 0.20
C ARG A 29 -3.30 5.82 1.00
N PRO A 30 -1.97 5.58 1.01
CA PRO A 30 -1.02 6.56 1.52
C PRO A 30 -1.20 7.93 0.86
N LYS A 31 -0.98 9.00 1.62
CA LYS A 31 -1.04 10.37 1.08
C LYS A 31 0.05 10.57 0.03
N ILE A 32 -0.32 11.17 -1.10
CA ILE A 32 0.64 11.71 -2.06
C ILE A 32 0.95 13.14 -1.62
N PHE A 33 2.23 13.45 -1.43
CA PHE A 33 2.66 14.79 -1.03
C PHE A 33 2.30 15.82 -2.11
N GLU A 34 1.76 16.97 -1.73
CA GLU A 34 1.27 18.01 -2.66
C GLU A 34 2.34 18.52 -3.64
N GLY A 35 3.61 18.54 -3.23
CA GLY A 35 4.71 18.92 -4.12
C GLY A 35 5.14 17.82 -5.10
N THR A 36 4.50 16.64 -5.09
CA THR A 36 4.86 15.54 -5.99
C THR A 36 4.56 15.94 -7.44
N PRO A 37 5.51 15.79 -8.40
CA PRO A 37 5.24 15.99 -9.82
C PRO A 37 3.99 15.24 -10.26
N LYS A 38 3.13 15.91 -11.03
CA LYS A 38 1.89 15.33 -11.54
C LYS A 38 2.14 14.00 -12.23
N LEU A 39 3.21 13.88 -13.03
CA LEU A 39 3.59 12.63 -13.68
C LEU A 39 3.77 11.45 -12.70
N PHE A 40 4.35 11.69 -11.52
CA PHE A 40 4.55 10.67 -10.51
C PHE A 40 3.25 10.40 -9.75
N ALA A 41 2.50 11.45 -9.40
CA ALA A 41 1.20 11.31 -8.73
C ALA A 41 0.25 10.45 -9.58
N ASP A 42 0.14 10.74 -10.88
CA ASP A 42 -0.70 10.00 -11.82
C ASP A 42 -0.25 8.53 -11.93
N LEU A 43 1.06 8.26 -11.97
CA LEU A 43 1.58 6.90 -12.04
C LEU A 43 1.36 6.11 -10.74
N ILE A 44 1.58 6.74 -9.58
CA ILE A 44 1.27 6.14 -8.27
C ILE A 44 -0.22 5.78 -8.20
N MET A 45 -1.09 6.71 -8.62
CA MET A 45 -2.53 6.50 -8.71
C MET A 45 -2.91 5.32 -9.59
N LYS A 46 -2.25 5.17 -10.74
CA LYS A 46 -2.49 4.06 -11.65
C LYS A 46 -1.99 2.72 -11.09
N CYS A 47 -0.85 2.69 -10.40
CA CYS A 47 -0.26 1.46 -9.86
C CYS A 47 -1.10 0.79 -8.77
N TRP A 48 -1.86 1.57 -7.99
CA TRP A 48 -2.66 1.05 -6.88
C TRP A 48 -4.18 1.17 -7.11
N ASP A 49 -4.60 1.26 -8.37
CA ASP A 49 -6.01 1.27 -8.76
C ASP A 49 -6.74 0.07 -8.15
N ALA A 50 -7.98 0.27 -7.69
CA ALA A 50 -8.79 -0.80 -7.13
C ALA A 50 -9.00 -1.93 -8.15
N LYS A 51 -9.22 -1.57 -9.42
CA LYS A 51 -9.35 -2.47 -10.55
C LYS A 51 -7.99 -2.94 -11.04
N ALA A 52 -7.76 -4.24 -11.01
CA ALA A 52 -6.47 -4.83 -11.39
C ALA A 52 -6.14 -4.56 -12.87
N GLU A 53 -7.15 -4.52 -13.73
CA GLU A 53 -7.03 -4.26 -15.18
C GLU A 53 -6.58 -2.83 -15.51
N ASN A 54 -6.75 -1.88 -14.59
CA ASN A 54 -6.30 -0.50 -14.77
C ASN A 54 -4.81 -0.32 -14.40
N ARG A 55 -4.24 -1.27 -13.65
CA ARG A 55 -2.85 -1.19 -13.18
C ARG A 55 -1.91 -1.44 -14.36
N PRO A 56 -0.80 -0.69 -14.46
CA PRO A 56 0.21 -0.99 -15.45
C PRO A 56 0.86 -2.33 -15.11
N THR A 57 1.10 -3.13 -16.13
CA THR A 57 2.01 -4.27 -16.04
C THR A 57 3.43 -3.80 -15.75
N SER A 58 4.28 -4.68 -15.23
CA SER A 58 5.70 -4.37 -15.01
C SER A 58 6.42 -3.94 -16.29
N LYS A 59 6.00 -4.47 -17.46
CA LYS A 59 6.54 -4.09 -18.77
C LYS A 59 6.15 -2.65 -19.14
N GLU A 60 4.88 -2.30 -19.02
CA GLU A 60 4.41 -0.93 -19.29
C GLU A 60 5.07 0.08 -18.34
N LEU A 61 5.21 -0.27 -17.06
CA LEU A 61 5.91 0.56 -16.09
C LEU A 61 7.36 0.82 -16.50
N TYR A 62 8.08 -0.22 -16.94
CA TYR A 62 9.45 -0.10 -17.44
C TYR A 62 9.54 0.82 -18.67
N GLU A 63 8.65 0.67 -19.63
CA GLU A 63 8.59 1.50 -20.85
C GLU A 63 8.29 2.97 -20.52
N ILE A 64 7.37 3.24 -19.58
CA ILE A 64 7.07 4.59 -19.08
C ILE A 64 8.33 5.22 -18.49
N LEU A 65 9.06 4.51 -17.63
CA LEU A 65 10.26 5.02 -16.96
C LEU A 65 11.40 5.29 -17.94
N ILE A 66 11.61 4.44 -18.96
CA ILE A 66 12.58 4.69 -20.03
C ILE A 66 12.22 5.96 -20.79
N LYS A 67 10.95 6.09 -21.20
CA LYS A 67 10.49 7.27 -21.94
C LYS A 67 10.74 8.54 -21.14
N TRP A 68 10.44 8.53 -19.84
CA TRP A 68 10.72 9.66 -18.96
C TRP A 68 12.20 9.97 -18.84
N ASN A 69 13.07 8.94 -18.79
CA ASN A 69 14.51 9.13 -18.76
C ASN A 69 15.07 9.79 -20.03
N GLU A 70 14.44 9.57 -21.18
CA GLU A 70 14.81 10.25 -22.42
C GLU A 70 14.21 11.67 -22.50
N GLU A 71 12.94 11.85 -22.13
CA GLU A 71 12.27 13.15 -22.16
C GLU A 71 12.86 14.14 -21.15
N LYS A 72 13.31 13.69 -19.97
CA LYS A 72 13.96 14.58 -18.99
C LYS A 72 15.27 15.20 -19.51
N LYS A 73 15.87 14.68 -20.58
CA LYS A 73 17.06 15.27 -21.22
C LYS A 73 16.69 16.47 -22.11
N LYS A 74 15.42 16.58 -22.51
CA LYS A 74 14.91 17.64 -23.39
C LYS A 74 14.38 18.79 -22.54
N ARG A 75 15.07 19.94 -22.56
CA ARG A 75 14.75 21.10 -21.71
C ARG A 75 13.36 21.71 -21.94
N ASN A 76 12.75 21.44 -23.10
CA ASN A 76 11.42 21.90 -23.47
C ASN A 76 10.33 20.85 -23.23
N SER A 77 10.66 19.68 -22.66
CA SER A 77 9.64 18.68 -22.34
C SER A 77 8.89 19.06 -21.07
N GLU A 78 7.63 18.64 -21.02
CA GLU A 78 6.79 18.76 -19.84
C GLU A 78 7.41 18.03 -18.63
N ILE A 79 7.99 16.85 -18.87
CA ILE A 79 8.66 16.04 -17.84
C ILE A 79 9.85 16.78 -17.23
N TYR A 80 10.70 17.40 -18.06
CA TYR A 80 11.81 18.20 -17.56
C TYR A 80 11.32 19.38 -16.69
N SER A 81 10.24 20.04 -17.13
CA SER A 81 9.67 21.19 -16.42
C SER A 81 9.14 20.78 -15.04
N GLN A 82 8.36 19.71 -14.96
CA GLN A 82 7.84 19.20 -13.68
C GLN A 82 8.95 18.76 -12.71
N LEU A 83 9.99 18.08 -13.21
CA LEU A 83 11.13 17.65 -12.38
C LEU A 83 11.92 18.85 -11.85
N LYS A 84 12.14 19.87 -12.68
CA LYS A 84 12.85 21.09 -12.28
C LYS A 84 12.08 21.88 -11.21
N GLU A 85 10.75 21.95 -11.32
CA GLU A 85 9.91 22.57 -10.30
C GLU A 85 9.97 21.81 -8.98
N TYR A 86 9.91 20.48 -9.05
CA TYR A 86 10.05 19.63 -7.88
C TYR A 86 11.39 19.80 -7.17
N ASP A 87 12.50 19.81 -7.91
CA ASP A 87 13.84 20.05 -7.35
C ASP A 87 13.90 21.40 -6.61
N LYS A 88 13.24 22.43 -7.15
CA LYS A 88 13.14 23.76 -6.52
C LYS A 88 12.34 23.71 -5.22
N ILE A 89 11.18 23.03 -5.21
CA ILE A 89 10.36 22.85 -4.00
C ILE A 89 11.16 22.11 -2.92
N ASN A 90 11.83 21.01 -3.30
CA ASN A 90 12.61 20.20 -2.38
C ASN A 90 13.80 20.99 -1.81
N LYS A 91 14.49 21.77 -2.64
CA LYS A 91 15.57 22.65 -2.18
C LYS A 91 15.09 23.69 -1.17
N ASN A 92 13.95 24.36 -1.45
CA ASN A 92 13.37 25.34 -0.53
C ASN A 92 12.96 24.71 0.81
N LYS A 93 12.46 23.46 0.80
CA LYS A 93 12.11 22.70 2.01
C LYS A 93 13.33 22.42 2.89
N LEU A 94 14.49 22.16 2.28
CA LEU A 94 15.76 21.97 3.00
C LEU A 94 16.30 23.30 3.56
N GLU A 95 16.25 24.37 2.77
CA GLU A 95 16.78 25.69 3.16
C GLU A 95 15.94 26.40 4.22
N SER A 96 14.62 26.17 4.27
CA SER A 96 13.71 26.79 5.24
C SER A 96 13.80 26.23 6.67
N GLY A 97 14.71 25.30 6.96
CA GLY A 97 14.93 24.78 8.32
C GLY A 97 13.74 24.00 8.90
N SER A 98 12.71 23.70 8.10
CA SER A 98 11.54 22.91 8.49
C SER A 98 11.87 21.42 8.71
N SER A 99 13.15 21.03 8.63
CA SER A 99 13.66 19.68 8.85
C SER A 99 13.66 19.21 10.30
N ASN A 100 13.49 20.11 11.27
CA ASN A 100 13.78 19.80 12.68
C ASN A 100 12.68 19.08 13.47
N ASN A 101 11.53 18.76 12.87
CA ASN A 101 10.44 18.05 13.58
C ASN A 101 10.07 16.68 12.97
N LYS A 102 10.77 16.20 11.92
CA LYS A 102 10.42 14.91 11.28
C LYS A 102 10.92 13.68 12.06
N SER A 103 11.83 13.82 13.03
CA SER A 103 12.52 12.66 13.62
C SER A 103 11.77 11.97 14.76
N GLU A 104 10.76 12.59 15.39
CA GLU A 104 10.14 12.00 16.59
C GLU A 104 8.97 11.04 16.31
N ASN A 105 8.37 11.08 15.11
CA ASN A 105 7.18 10.28 14.78
C ASN A 105 7.43 9.11 13.82
N ASN A 106 8.69 8.82 13.46
CA ASN A 106 9.04 7.77 12.49
C ASN A 106 9.17 6.37 13.10
N LYS A 107 8.74 6.16 14.35
CA LYS A 107 8.70 4.81 14.91
C LYS A 107 7.44 4.11 14.37
N PRO A 108 7.60 3.00 13.64
CA PRO A 108 6.48 2.14 13.29
C PRO A 108 5.66 1.77 14.53
N HIS A 109 4.37 1.58 14.36
CA HIS A 109 3.57 0.95 15.40
C HIS A 109 4.19 -0.42 15.75
N PRO A 110 4.21 -0.86 17.03
CA PRO A 110 4.79 -2.15 17.39
C PRO A 110 4.19 -3.37 16.66
N GLN A 111 2.95 -3.22 16.16
CA GLN A 111 2.24 -4.24 15.36
C GLN A 111 2.29 -3.96 13.84
N ALA A 112 3.08 -2.97 13.41
CA ALA A 112 3.34 -2.74 11.99
C ALA A 112 4.43 -3.71 11.51
N ILE A 113 4.16 -4.42 10.42
CA ILE A 113 5.08 -5.39 9.82
C ILE A 113 5.33 -4.99 8.37
N TYR A 114 6.56 -4.54 8.10
CA TYR A 114 7.03 -4.13 6.76
C TYR A 114 7.85 -5.20 6.05
N THR A 115 8.10 -6.33 6.72
CA THR A 115 8.68 -7.52 6.10
C THR A 115 7.60 -8.41 5.50
N SER A 116 8.00 -9.28 4.57
CA SER A 116 7.08 -10.25 3.96
C SER A 116 6.48 -11.18 5.01
N ARG A 117 5.17 -11.41 4.92
CA ARG A 117 4.43 -12.38 5.73
C ARG A 117 3.17 -12.85 5.00
N LEU A 118 2.65 -14.00 5.38
CA LEU A 118 1.35 -14.46 4.91
C LEU A 118 0.25 -13.58 5.53
N LEU A 119 -0.67 -13.09 4.70
CA LEU A 119 -1.87 -12.40 5.13
C LEU A 119 -3.04 -13.40 5.08
N ASN A 120 -3.56 -13.75 6.25
CA ASN A 120 -4.70 -14.66 6.38
C ASN A 120 -5.89 -13.89 6.94
N PHE A 121 -6.55 -13.12 6.08
CA PHE A 121 -7.77 -12.38 6.40
C PHE A 121 -8.96 -13.13 5.83
N ARG A 122 -9.89 -13.55 6.70
CA ARG A 122 -11.07 -14.31 6.28
C ARG A 122 -12.13 -13.29 5.86
N GLN A 123 -12.36 -13.17 4.54
CA GLN A 123 -13.39 -12.31 3.91
C GLN A 123 -13.03 -10.81 3.87
N LEU A 124 -12.11 -10.44 2.97
CA LEU A 124 -11.93 -9.03 2.59
C LEU A 124 -13.05 -8.56 1.64
N PRO A 125 -13.49 -7.29 1.73
CA PRO A 125 -14.45 -6.75 0.78
C PRO A 125 -13.83 -6.59 -0.61
N GLU A 126 -14.69 -6.55 -1.62
CA GLU A 126 -14.27 -6.23 -2.99
C GLU A 126 -13.59 -4.86 -3.05
N PRO A 127 -12.47 -4.73 -3.80
CA PRO A 127 -11.77 -3.47 -3.96
C PRO A 127 -12.69 -2.37 -4.53
N SER A 128 -12.76 -1.24 -3.85
CA SER A 128 -13.55 -0.09 -4.28
C SER A 128 -12.68 1.15 -4.50
N SER A 129 -12.98 1.92 -5.54
CA SER A 129 -12.25 3.16 -5.87
C SER A 129 -12.76 4.38 -5.09
N GLN A 130 -13.47 4.20 -3.97
CA GLN A 130 -14.00 5.33 -3.21
C GLN A 130 -12.84 6.23 -2.75
N LEU A 131 -12.84 7.48 -3.21
CA LEU A 131 -11.93 8.51 -2.74
C LEU A 131 -12.28 8.80 -1.28
N TYR A 132 -11.52 8.24 -0.35
CA TYR A 132 -11.53 8.72 1.03
C TYR A 132 -11.01 10.15 1.02
N SER A 133 -11.93 11.10 0.99
CA SER A 133 -11.64 12.49 1.33
C SER A 133 -11.32 12.53 2.82
N ASP A 134 -10.13 13.06 3.14
CA ASP A 134 -9.60 13.37 4.47
C ASP A 134 -10.53 13.08 5.66
N ALA A 135 -10.58 11.82 6.08
CA ALA A 135 -11.01 11.49 7.44
C ALA A 135 -9.74 11.18 8.22
N THR A 136 -9.26 12.16 8.98
CA THR A 136 -8.29 11.94 10.05
C THR A 136 -8.82 10.80 10.93
N PRO A 137 -8.03 9.76 11.26
CA PRO A 137 -8.42 8.84 12.31
C PRO A 137 -8.38 9.64 13.61
N SER A 138 -9.54 10.16 14.05
CA SER A 138 -9.65 10.68 15.41
C SER A 138 -9.46 9.50 16.34
N VAL A 139 -8.38 9.54 17.11
CA VAL A 139 -8.10 8.58 18.17
C VAL A 139 -9.07 8.84 19.32
N SER A 140 -10.34 8.47 19.16
CA SER A 140 -11.31 8.39 20.27
C SER A 140 -12.59 7.66 19.83
N ALA A 141 -12.53 6.35 19.73
CA ALA A 141 -13.69 5.50 20.01
C ALA A 141 -13.20 4.06 20.23
N ASN A 142 -13.27 3.59 21.46
CA ASN A 142 -13.36 2.16 21.75
C ASN A 142 -14.63 1.64 21.04
N PRO A 143 -14.55 0.66 20.12
CA PRO A 143 -15.71 -0.14 19.80
C PRO A 143 -15.76 -1.26 20.84
N ILE A 144 -16.64 -1.09 21.83
CA ILE A 144 -17.12 -2.21 22.62
C ILE A 144 -17.80 -3.16 21.63
N SER A 145 -17.28 -4.39 21.58
CA SER A 145 -17.95 -5.65 21.27
C SER A 145 -19.29 -5.53 20.53
N GLU A 146 -19.24 -5.80 19.23
CA GLU A 146 -20.31 -6.51 18.54
C GLU A 146 -19.66 -7.79 17.98
N CYS A 147 -19.65 -8.85 18.80
CA CYS A 147 -19.28 -10.17 18.33
C CYS A 147 -20.32 -10.63 17.30
N LEU A 148 -19.87 -10.93 16.07
CA LEU A 148 -20.65 -11.74 15.16
C LEU A 148 -20.63 -13.18 15.70
N ASP A 149 -21.78 -13.66 16.16
CA ASP A 149 -21.99 -15.07 16.49
C ASP A 149 -21.90 -15.91 15.20
N VAL A 150 -20.70 -16.38 14.86
CA VAL A 150 -20.53 -17.49 13.92
C VAL A 150 -20.74 -18.77 14.73
N GLN A 151 -21.90 -19.39 14.59
CA GLN A 151 -22.09 -20.77 15.05
C GLN A 151 -21.24 -21.68 14.15
N LEU A 152 -20.08 -22.08 14.65
CA LEU A 152 -19.30 -23.18 14.11
C LEU A 152 -19.96 -24.48 14.62
N SER A 153 -20.57 -25.25 13.73
CA SER A 153 -20.98 -26.62 14.03
C SER A 153 -19.76 -27.53 14.11
N GLU A 154 -19.76 -28.49 15.05
CA GLU A 154 -18.67 -29.44 15.31
C GLU A 154 -18.32 -30.39 14.13
N SER A 155 -18.97 -30.23 12.97
CA SER A 155 -18.76 -31.04 11.77
C SER A 155 -17.50 -30.71 10.96
N ASP A 156 -16.89 -29.53 11.16
CA ASP A 156 -15.82 -29.02 10.29
C ASP A 156 -14.39 -29.29 10.82
N LEU A 157 -14.25 -30.06 11.91
CA LEU A 157 -12.95 -30.30 12.57
C LEU A 157 -12.32 -31.68 12.34
N ILE A 158 -12.82 -32.51 11.43
CA ILE A 158 -12.21 -33.82 11.17
C ILE A 158 -12.14 -34.09 9.67
N GLU A 159 -11.08 -33.61 9.01
CA GLU A 159 -10.62 -34.18 7.74
C GLU A 159 -9.13 -33.86 7.47
N ILE A 160 -8.26 -34.05 8.48
CA ILE A 160 -6.81 -34.15 8.26
C ILE A 160 -6.24 -35.17 9.24
N GLU A 161 -6.42 -36.46 8.95
CA GLU A 161 -5.51 -37.55 9.35
C GLU A 161 -6.08 -38.87 8.82
N GLN A 162 -5.73 -39.21 7.57
CA GLN A 162 -5.59 -40.58 7.06
C GLN A 162 -5.25 -40.53 5.57
N ASP A 163 -3.96 -40.41 5.25
CA ASP A 163 -3.41 -40.93 3.99
C ASP A 163 -1.89 -41.15 4.15
N GLU A 164 -1.53 -41.91 5.19
CA GLU A 164 -0.31 -42.71 5.17
C GLU A 164 -0.73 -44.14 5.52
N ASN A 165 -0.80 -45.00 4.50
CA ASN A 165 -0.63 -46.46 4.49
C ASN A 165 -1.58 -47.15 3.50
N ASN A 166 -1.10 -47.40 2.27
CA ASN A 166 -1.33 -48.67 1.53
C ASN A 166 -0.77 -48.61 0.10
N ILE A 167 0.52 -48.89 -0.08
CA ILE A 167 1.02 -49.63 -1.26
C ILE A 167 2.22 -50.47 -0.84
N ILE A 168 1.98 -51.66 -0.27
CA ILE A 168 2.83 -52.84 -0.48
C ILE A 168 1.85 -53.98 -0.73
N ASP A 169 1.88 -54.51 -1.95
CA ASP A 169 1.63 -55.91 -2.34
C ASP A 169 1.15 -55.93 -3.80
N ASP A 170 2.10 -56.08 -4.72
CA ASP A 170 2.01 -57.02 -5.84
C ASP A 170 3.22 -56.83 -6.77
N LEU A 171 4.13 -57.81 -6.75
CA LEU A 171 4.74 -58.46 -7.93
C LEU A 171 5.85 -59.42 -7.45
N ASN A 172 5.49 -60.70 -7.36
CA ASN A 172 6.38 -61.81 -7.68
C ASN A 172 6.47 -61.94 -9.21
#